data_AF-A0A7C8CPN1-F1
#
_entry.id   AF-A0A7C8CPN1-F1
#
_cell.length_a   1.000
_cell.length_b   1.000
_cell.length_c   1.000
_cell.angle_alpha   90.00
_cell.angle_beta   90.00
_cell.angle_gamma   90.00
#
_symmetry.space_group_name_H-M   'P 1'
#
loop_
_entity.id
_entity.type
_entity.pdbx_description
1 polymer ?
#
loop_
_entity_poly.entity_id
_entity_poly.type
_entity_poly.pdbx_seq_one_letter_code
_entity_poly.pdbx_strand_id
1 'polypeptide(L)'
;MLFASRRIPPSKSQVLRVLLPACEATLVTPFSQTLRAQEAEARSRRLAAAGGVLCVGLLLGWLGWFFFSELTLKAVSASARLEASIEPYPVVAQASGRISASWVVVGATVEAGQALVELDTRMLDLEIAEARVRRDSLAAQIDAARQELSVAKSALEQARFAATATRGAAEARATAAAAAASFAEGEVPRMRKLRVAGSASQTQLERAKSNAVSLRALATAESRESERAKWAEGRGLSDRAAAVAVRESALVGMEGALEESKVILERLALDRERHVIQAPIAGQLGEVDPPRPGAQLRAGERVAVVVPAGNLKLIADFLPEVAVGRIRPGQQASMRLHGFPWLQYGVLRAEVTGVASEIRKGLLRVELSIDAPQMSGIPLIHGLPGDVEIELEQISPASLTLRVAGRRAASGTAQGAE
;
A
#
# COMPACT_ATOMS: atom_id res chain seq x y z
N MET A 1 16.76 -91.22 -1.43
CA MET A 1 17.44 -92.39 -2.03
C MET A 1 17.64 -92.08 -3.51
N LEU A 2 18.77 -92.25 -4.21
CA LEU A 2 20.07 -92.92 -4.07
C LEU A 2 20.27 -93.83 -5.29
N PHE A 3 21.42 -93.72 -5.96
CA PHE A 3 21.87 -94.48 -7.16
C PHE A 3 21.01 -94.29 -8.44
N ALA A 4 21.50 -94.00 -9.65
CA ALA A 4 22.84 -93.91 -10.28
C ALA A 4 23.51 -95.22 -10.81
N SER A 5 24.17 -95.06 -11.97
CA SER A 5 25.34 -95.81 -12.50
C SER A 5 25.19 -96.98 -13.52
N ARG A 6 25.82 -96.75 -14.71
CA ARG A 6 26.80 -97.61 -15.44
C ARG A 6 26.41 -98.65 -16.54
N ARG A 7 27.19 -98.54 -17.65
CA ARG A 7 27.76 -99.59 -18.57
C ARG A 7 26.79 -100.28 -19.58
N ILE A 8 26.99 -100.39 -20.91
CA ILE A 8 28.15 -100.41 -21.88
C ILE A 8 29.00 -101.71 -21.77
N PRO A 9 29.45 -102.45 -22.84
CA PRO A 9 29.16 -102.54 -24.31
C PRO A 9 28.87 -104.03 -24.74
N PRO A 10 29.41 -104.74 -25.79
CA PRO A 10 30.02 -104.45 -27.14
C PRO A 10 29.61 -105.40 -28.33
N SER A 11 30.40 -105.37 -29.43
CA SER A 11 30.65 -106.43 -30.48
C SER A 11 29.85 -106.30 -31.81
N LYS A 12 30.42 -106.19 -33.03
CA LYS A 12 31.46 -106.94 -33.83
C LYS A 12 30.96 -108.30 -34.40
N SER A 13 31.28 -108.75 -35.63
CA SER A 13 32.11 -108.19 -36.75
C SER A 13 32.16 -109.04 -38.05
N GLN A 14 32.55 -108.43 -39.20
CA GLN A 14 33.17 -109.03 -40.42
C GLN A 14 32.25 -109.94 -41.30
N VAL A 15 32.52 -110.30 -42.58
CA VAL A 15 33.72 -110.63 -43.40
C VAL A 15 33.52 -110.11 -44.86
N LEU A 16 34.44 -109.41 -45.56
CA LEU A 16 35.52 -109.87 -46.49
C LEU A 16 35.03 -110.61 -47.79
N ARG A 17 35.62 -110.56 -49.01
CA ARG A 17 36.97 -110.12 -49.49
C ARG A 17 37.07 -109.93 -51.07
N VAL A 18 37.56 -108.76 -51.54
CA VAL A 18 38.56 -108.47 -52.64
C VAL A 18 38.46 -109.05 -54.08
N LEU A 19 38.72 -108.18 -55.10
CA LEU A 19 39.74 -108.36 -56.19
C LEU A 19 40.08 -107.01 -56.92
N LEU A 20 41.20 -106.96 -57.67
CA LEU A 20 41.91 -105.79 -58.28
C LEU A 20 42.67 -106.23 -59.57
N PRO A 21 43.38 -105.39 -60.38
CA PRO A 21 43.64 -103.92 -60.35
C PRO A 21 43.05 -103.19 -61.62
N ALA A 22 43.65 -102.34 -62.50
CA ALA A 22 45.00 -101.77 -62.73
C ALA A 22 45.05 -100.57 -63.74
N CYS A 23 46.25 -99.98 -63.93
CA CYS A 23 46.76 -99.15 -65.04
C CYS A 23 46.43 -97.62 -65.12
N GLU A 24 47.28 -96.87 -65.85
CA GLU A 24 47.48 -95.40 -65.77
C GLU A 24 47.32 -94.66 -67.13
N ALA A 25 47.05 -93.34 -67.09
CA ALA A 25 47.30 -92.36 -68.17
C ALA A 25 47.28 -90.90 -67.64
N THR A 26 47.78 -89.91 -68.40
CA THR A 26 48.13 -88.55 -67.90
C THR A 26 47.56 -87.36 -68.69
N LEU A 27 47.36 -86.23 -67.97
CA LEU A 27 47.32 -84.81 -68.40
C LEU A 27 46.25 -84.29 -69.41
N VAL A 28 45.59 -83.18 -69.05
CA VAL A 28 45.32 -81.94 -69.84
C VAL A 28 44.51 -80.92 -69.00
N THR A 29 44.48 -79.63 -69.38
CA THR A 29 44.04 -78.47 -68.58
C THR A 29 42.57 -78.02 -68.77
N PRO A 30 41.98 -77.25 -67.82
CA PRO A 30 40.63 -76.70 -67.94
C PRO A 30 40.59 -75.25 -68.46
N PHE A 31 39.61 -74.91 -69.32
CA PHE A 31 39.39 -73.54 -69.83
C PHE A 31 37.98 -72.97 -69.51
N SER A 32 37.08 -73.75 -68.92
CA SER A 32 35.64 -73.42 -68.81
C SER A 32 35.22 -72.57 -67.60
N GLN A 33 36.13 -72.21 -66.70
CA GLN A 33 35.80 -71.47 -65.47
C GLN A 33 35.85 -69.93 -65.60
N THR A 34 36.53 -69.41 -66.62
CA THR A 34 36.85 -67.97 -66.74
C THR A 34 35.64 -67.07 -67.01
N LEU A 35 34.69 -67.50 -67.85
CA LEU A 35 33.54 -66.66 -68.24
C LEU A 35 32.52 -66.45 -67.12
N ARG A 36 32.27 -67.46 -66.26
CA ARG A 36 31.35 -67.31 -65.11
C ARG A 36 31.91 -66.42 -64.01
N ALA A 37 33.23 -66.27 -63.93
CA ALA A 37 33.86 -65.38 -62.96
C ALA A 37 33.52 -63.91 -63.22
N GLN A 38 33.55 -63.46 -64.48
CA GLN A 38 33.31 -62.05 -64.81
C GLN A 38 31.87 -61.57 -64.58
N GLU A 39 30.87 -62.41 -64.85
CA GLU A 39 29.47 -62.05 -64.53
C GLU A 39 29.21 -62.01 -63.02
N ALA A 40 29.81 -62.94 -62.27
CA ALA A 40 29.73 -62.95 -60.81
C ALA A 40 30.42 -61.71 -60.20
N GLU A 41 31.59 -61.32 -60.71
CA GLU A 41 32.27 -60.07 -60.34
C GLU A 41 31.47 -58.83 -60.71
N ALA A 42 30.89 -58.77 -61.92
CA ALA A 42 30.08 -57.62 -62.34
C ALA A 42 28.85 -57.45 -61.43
N ARG A 43 28.22 -58.54 -61.00
CA ARG A 43 27.08 -58.52 -60.08
C ARG A 43 27.48 -58.22 -58.63
N SER A 44 28.59 -58.77 -58.14
CA SER A 44 29.10 -58.49 -56.79
C SER A 44 29.60 -57.05 -56.66
N ARG A 45 30.33 -56.52 -57.64
CA ARG A 45 30.76 -55.12 -57.70
C ARG A 45 29.56 -54.16 -57.75
N ARG A 46 28.48 -54.50 -58.48
CA ARG A 46 27.22 -53.72 -58.47
C ARG A 46 26.49 -53.77 -57.13
N LEU A 47 26.44 -54.91 -56.46
CA LEU A 47 25.84 -55.03 -55.12
C LEU A 47 26.69 -54.33 -54.04
N ALA A 48 28.01 -54.41 -54.12
CA ALA A 48 28.93 -53.67 -53.25
C ALA A 48 28.82 -52.16 -53.47
N ALA A 49 28.69 -51.70 -54.72
CA ALA A 49 28.44 -50.30 -55.04
C ALA A 49 27.07 -49.83 -54.53
N ALA A 50 26.00 -50.63 -54.70
CA ALA A 50 24.67 -50.30 -54.16
C ALA A 50 24.65 -50.26 -52.63
N GLY A 51 25.31 -51.21 -51.97
CA GLY A 51 25.52 -51.19 -50.51
C GLY A 51 26.36 -49.99 -50.06
N GLY A 52 27.40 -49.62 -50.82
CA GLY A 52 28.19 -48.42 -50.59
C GLY A 52 27.36 -47.14 -50.69
N VAL A 53 26.52 -47.01 -51.72
CA VAL A 53 25.59 -45.89 -51.89
C VAL A 53 24.54 -45.84 -50.78
N LEU A 54 24.02 -46.99 -50.33
CA LEU A 54 23.10 -47.07 -49.19
C LEU A 54 23.79 -46.62 -47.89
N CYS A 55 25.01 -47.10 -47.62
CA CYS A 55 25.80 -46.70 -46.45
C CYS A 55 26.15 -45.21 -46.49
N VAL A 56 26.53 -44.67 -47.65
CA VAL A 56 26.78 -43.22 -47.82
C VAL A 56 25.50 -42.42 -47.63
N GLY A 57 24.36 -42.88 -48.15
CA GLY A 57 23.05 -42.24 -47.93
C GLY A 57 22.64 -42.22 -46.46
N LEU A 58 22.82 -43.33 -45.74
CA LEU A 58 22.57 -43.42 -44.30
C LEU A 58 23.53 -42.54 -43.49
N LEU A 59 24.81 -42.47 -43.87
CA LEU A 59 25.82 -41.66 -43.18
C LEU A 59 25.59 -40.17 -43.45
N LEU A 60 25.21 -39.78 -44.67
CA LEU A 60 24.78 -38.41 -45.00
C LEU A 60 23.46 -38.03 -44.29
N GLY A 61 22.51 -38.95 -44.19
CA GLY A 61 21.27 -38.74 -43.42
C GLY A 61 21.54 -38.57 -41.92
N TRP A 62 22.44 -39.38 -41.37
CA TRP A 62 22.88 -39.26 -39.98
C TRP A 62 23.66 -37.98 -39.72
N LEU A 63 24.57 -37.57 -40.62
CA LEU A 63 25.26 -36.27 -40.55
C LEU A 63 24.26 -35.11 -40.66
N GLY A 64 23.30 -35.17 -41.59
CA GLY A 64 22.23 -34.20 -41.73
C GLY A 64 21.46 -34.03 -40.42
N TRP A 65 21.01 -35.12 -39.81
CA TRP A 65 20.38 -35.09 -38.49
C TRP A 65 21.33 -34.57 -37.39
N PHE A 66 22.59 -35.02 -37.35
CA PHE A 66 23.56 -34.67 -36.32
C PHE A 66 23.96 -33.17 -36.32
N PHE A 67 23.94 -32.53 -37.50
CA PHE A 67 24.25 -31.09 -37.64
C PHE A 67 23.00 -30.18 -37.67
N PHE A 68 21.87 -30.63 -38.23
CA PHE A 68 20.68 -29.80 -38.47
C PHE A 68 19.44 -30.16 -37.65
N SER A 69 19.45 -31.21 -36.81
CA SER A 69 18.36 -31.40 -35.83
C SER A 69 18.49 -30.43 -34.66
N GLU A 70 17.35 -29.96 -34.15
CA GLU A 70 17.25 -29.01 -33.06
C GLU A 70 16.83 -29.74 -31.78
N LEU A 71 17.74 -29.83 -30.79
CA LEU A 71 17.43 -30.35 -29.46
C LEU A 71 17.18 -29.17 -28.51
N THR A 72 15.96 -29.06 -27.97
CA THR A 72 15.62 -28.08 -26.93
C THR A 72 16.34 -28.44 -25.63
N LEU A 73 17.31 -27.62 -25.22
CA LEU A 73 18.05 -27.79 -23.97
C LEU A 73 17.29 -27.13 -22.83
N LYS A 74 16.98 -27.90 -21.78
CA LYS A 74 16.26 -27.42 -20.59
C LYS A 74 17.19 -27.16 -19.40
N ALA A 75 16.92 -26.09 -18.66
CA ALA A 75 17.37 -25.94 -17.27
C ALA A 75 16.37 -26.65 -16.35
N VAL A 76 16.85 -27.23 -15.25
CA VAL A 76 16.00 -27.82 -14.21
C VAL A 76 16.36 -27.20 -12.85
N SER A 77 15.35 -26.78 -12.09
CA SER A 77 15.46 -26.45 -10.67
C SER A 77 14.57 -27.42 -9.88
N ALA A 78 15.12 -27.96 -8.77
CA ALA A 78 14.37 -28.72 -7.77
C ALA A 78 13.96 -27.86 -6.55
N SER A 79 14.12 -26.54 -6.67
CA SER A 79 13.86 -25.54 -5.64
C SER A 79 13.00 -24.42 -6.20
N ALA A 80 11.76 -24.76 -6.54
CA ALA A 80 10.73 -23.81 -6.95
C ALA A 80 9.48 -23.92 -6.08
N ARG A 81 8.71 -22.83 -6.01
CA ARG A 81 7.50 -22.70 -5.19
C ARG A 81 6.57 -21.64 -5.76
N LEU A 82 5.28 -21.77 -5.44
CA LEU A 82 4.27 -20.75 -5.71
C LEU A 82 4.32 -19.67 -4.62
N GLU A 83 4.63 -18.43 -4.99
CA GLU A 83 4.51 -17.25 -4.12
C GLU A 83 3.28 -16.42 -4.57
N ALA A 84 2.73 -15.60 -3.67
CA ALA A 84 1.67 -14.66 -4.03
C ALA A 84 2.29 -13.41 -4.65
N SER A 85 1.64 -12.79 -5.65
CA SER A 85 2.15 -11.53 -6.24
C SER A 85 2.20 -10.36 -5.26
N ILE A 86 1.54 -10.48 -4.11
CA ILE A 86 1.45 -9.50 -3.04
C ILE A 86 1.86 -10.22 -1.74
N GLU A 87 2.71 -9.58 -0.94
CA GLU A 87 3.19 -10.17 0.32
C GLU A 87 2.05 -10.29 1.36
N PRO A 88 2.04 -11.34 2.21
CA PRO A 88 1.04 -11.48 3.28
C PRO A 88 1.11 -10.33 4.29
N TYR A 89 -0.02 -9.72 4.61
CA TYR A 89 -0.06 -8.56 5.51
C TYR A 89 -0.29 -9.00 6.97
N PRO A 90 0.66 -8.74 7.90
CA PRO A 90 0.46 -9.07 9.32
C PRO A 90 -0.47 -8.06 9.98
N VAL A 91 -1.58 -8.54 10.54
CA VAL A 91 -2.51 -7.74 11.34
C VAL A 91 -2.03 -7.75 12.79
N VAL A 92 -1.67 -6.57 13.28
CA VAL A 92 -1.18 -6.34 14.65
C VAL A 92 -2.17 -5.47 15.44
N ALA A 93 -2.19 -5.64 16.75
CA ALA A 93 -2.98 -4.80 17.64
C ALA A 93 -2.41 -3.36 17.68
N GLN A 94 -3.26 -2.36 17.43
CA GLN A 94 -2.87 -0.95 17.53
C GLN A 94 -2.89 -0.43 18.97
N ALA A 95 -3.74 -1.00 19.82
CA ALA A 95 -3.87 -0.68 21.25
C ALA A 95 -3.68 -1.92 22.13
N SER A 96 -3.30 -1.71 23.39
CA SER A 96 -3.27 -2.75 24.42
C SER A 96 -4.61 -2.79 25.15
N GLY A 97 -5.25 -3.95 25.23
CA GLY A 97 -6.57 -4.09 25.87
C GLY A 97 -7.00 -5.53 26.07
N ARG A 98 -8.03 -5.74 26.90
CA ARG A 98 -8.68 -7.05 27.05
C ARG A 98 -9.60 -7.29 25.85
N ILE A 99 -9.58 -8.49 25.26
CA ILE A 99 -10.50 -8.85 24.19
C ILE A 99 -11.94 -8.93 24.73
N SER A 100 -12.85 -8.19 24.11
CA SER A 100 -14.30 -8.26 24.29
C SER A 100 -14.89 -9.34 23.38
N ALA A 101 -14.60 -9.24 22.07
CA ALA A 101 -15.08 -10.17 21.04
C ALA A 101 -13.98 -10.49 20.02
N SER A 102 -14.08 -11.66 19.39
CA SER A 102 -13.09 -12.20 18.46
C SER A 102 -13.79 -13.05 17.42
N TRP A 103 -13.59 -12.73 16.14
CA TRP A 103 -14.21 -13.38 14.98
C TRP A 103 -13.18 -14.04 14.06
N VAL A 104 -11.93 -14.17 14.53
CA VAL A 104 -10.79 -14.64 13.72
C VAL A 104 -10.81 -16.17 13.61
N VAL A 105 -10.89 -16.68 12.37
CA VAL A 105 -10.91 -18.11 12.06
C VAL A 105 -9.91 -18.40 10.95
N VAL A 106 -9.04 -19.41 11.14
CA VAL A 106 -8.06 -19.85 10.14
C VAL A 106 -8.77 -20.27 8.85
N GLY A 107 -8.28 -19.79 7.71
CA GLY A 107 -8.82 -20.07 6.38
C GLY A 107 -10.10 -19.29 6.01
N ALA A 108 -10.65 -18.47 6.91
CA ALA A 108 -11.81 -17.65 6.57
C ALA A 108 -11.43 -16.48 5.66
N THR A 109 -12.26 -16.21 4.65
CA THR A 109 -12.16 -15.01 3.81
C THR A 109 -12.66 -13.79 4.58
N VAL A 110 -11.96 -12.67 4.45
CA VAL A 110 -12.30 -11.38 5.07
C VAL A 110 -12.23 -10.23 4.06
N GLU A 111 -13.06 -9.22 4.25
CA GLU A 111 -13.07 -7.98 3.48
C GLU A 111 -12.21 -6.89 4.12
N ALA A 112 -11.76 -5.90 3.33
CA ALA A 112 -11.02 -4.76 3.86
C ALA A 112 -11.92 -3.90 4.78
N GLY A 113 -11.43 -3.56 5.96
CA GLY A 113 -12.20 -2.89 7.02
C GLY A 113 -13.02 -3.84 7.90
N GLN A 114 -13.06 -5.15 7.61
CA GLN A 114 -13.79 -6.10 8.44
C GLN A 114 -13.16 -6.23 9.83
N ALA A 115 -13.96 -6.04 10.89
CA ALA A 115 -13.51 -6.24 12.28
C ALA A 115 -13.17 -7.71 12.55
N LEU A 116 -11.98 -7.94 13.10
CA LEU A 116 -11.45 -9.26 13.46
C LEU A 116 -11.48 -9.47 14.97
N VAL A 117 -11.09 -8.45 15.75
CA VAL A 117 -11.08 -8.47 17.22
C VAL A 117 -11.51 -7.11 17.75
N GLU A 118 -12.39 -7.10 18.75
CA GLU A 118 -12.79 -5.90 19.48
C GLU A 118 -12.27 -5.98 20.92
N LEU A 119 -11.58 -4.93 21.36
CA LEU A 119 -11.10 -4.78 22.74
C LEU A 119 -12.16 -4.08 23.61
N ASP A 120 -12.04 -4.24 24.94
CA ASP A 120 -12.99 -3.75 25.95
C ASP A 120 -12.99 -2.21 26.06
N THR A 121 -13.82 -1.56 25.24
CA THR A 121 -13.92 -0.09 25.10
C THR A 121 -14.75 0.60 26.19
N ARG A 122 -15.34 -0.12 27.16
CA ARG A 122 -16.34 0.44 28.09
C ARG A 122 -15.90 1.68 28.88
N MET A 123 -14.61 1.81 29.18
CA MET A 123 -14.07 3.03 29.81
C MET A 123 -13.98 4.19 28.81
N LEU A 124 -13.48 3.95 27.59
CA LEU A 124 -13.45 4.98 26.53
C LEU A 124 -14.85 5.43 26.13
N ASP A 125 -15.82 4.51 26.07
CA ASP A 125 -17.22 4.85 25.77
C ASP A 125 -17.84 5.76 26.85
N LEU A 126 -17.46 5.59 28.12
CA LEU A 126 -17.84 6.49 29.21
C LEU A 126 -17.12 7.84 29.11
N GLU A 127 -15.80 7.86 28.88
CA GLU A 127 -15.02 9.09 28.70
C GLU A 127 -15.53 9.93 27.52
N ILE A 128 -15.90 9.28 26.41
CA ILE A 128 -16.55 9.91 25.25
C ILE A 128 -17.92 10.47 25.62
N ALA A 129 -18.72 9.77 26.43
CA ALA A 129 -20.01 10.27 26.89
C ALA A 129 -19.86 11.51 27.80
N GLU A 130 -18.94 11.49 28.76
CA GLU A 130 -18.63 12.62 29.64
C GLU A 130 -18.12 13.84 28.85
N ALA A 131 -17.21 13.62 27.90
CA ALA A 131 -16.67 14.69 27.04
C ALA A 131 -17.74 15.27 26.08
N ARG A 132 -18.72 14.46 25.62
CA ARG A 132 -19.90 14.95 24.86
C ARG A 132 -20.78 15.85 25.73
N VAL A 133 -21.10 15.41 26.95
CA VAL A 133 -21.88 16.23 27.91
C VAL A 133 -21.16 17.54 28.25
N ARG A 134 -19.83 17.53 28.38
CA ARG A 134 -19.02 18.74 28.59
C ARG A 134 -19.08 19.69 27.39
N ARG A 135 -18.88 19.19 26.17
CA ARG A 135 -19.03 19.96 24.93
C ARG A 135 -20.41 20.61 24.82
N ASP A 136 -21.48 19.84 25.09
CA ASP A 136 -22.86 20.31 24.93
C ASP A 136 -23.24 21.33 26.02
N SER A 137 -22.72 21.16 27.24
CA SER A 137 -22.81 22.17 28.30
C SER A 137 -22.09 23.46 27.94
N LEU A 138 -20.90 23.39 27.34
CA LEU A 138 -20.15 24.58 26.87
C LEU A 138 -20.88 25.28 25.72
N ALA A 139 -21.44 24.54 24.76
CA ALA A 139 -22.25 25.12 23.67
C ALA A 139 -23.49 25.87 24.20
N ALA A 140 -24.22 25.29 25.16
CA ALA A 140 -25.36 25.95 25.79
C ALA A 140 -24.96 27.22 26.58
N GLN A 141 -23.80 27.20 27.26
CA GLN A 141 -23.25 28.39 27.94
C GLN A 141 -22.85 29.49 26.96
N ILE A 142 -22.23 29.12 25.83
CA ILE A 142 -21.86 30.03 24.75
C ILE A 142 -23.09 30.72 24.16
N ASP A 143 -24.17 29.99 23.87
CA ASP A 143 -25.38 30.60 23.30
C ASP A 143 -26.14 31.48 24.30
N ALA A 144 -26.12 31.13 25.61
CA ALA A 144 -26.59 32.02 26.66
C ALA A 144 -25.75 33.31 26.75
N ALA A 145 -24.41 33.19 26.74
CA ALA A 145 -23.49 34.33 26.79
C ALA A 145 -23.61 35.23 25.55
N ARG A 146 -23.83 34.66 24.35
CA ARG A 146 -24.15 35.40 23.12
C ARG A 146 -25.44 36.21 23.25
N GLN A 147 -26.45 35.67 23.92
CA GLN A 147 -27.72 36.38 24.15
C GLN A 147 -27.59 37.47 25.23
N GLU A 148 -26.82 37.25 26.30
CA GLU A 148 -26.47 38.34 27.22
C GLU A 148 -25.68 39.46 26.52
N LEU A 149 -24.76 39.09 25.64
CA LEU A 149 -23.95 40.03 24.86
C LEU A 149 -24.80 40.83 23.86
N SER A 150 -25.78 40.21 23.21
CA SER A 150 -26.69 40.90 22.29
C SER A 150 -27.52 41.96 23.03
N VAL A 151 -28.08 41.61 24.19
CA VAL A 151 -28.80 42.53 25.08
C VAL A 151 -27.89 43.65 25.60
N ALA A 152 -26.67 43.33 26.02
CA ALA A 152 -25.71 44.32 26.50
C ALA A 152 -25.30 45.33 25.40
N LYS A 153 -25.12 44.86 24.15
CA LYS A 153 -24.86 45.72 22.98
C LYS A 153 -26.06 46.61 22.66
N SER A 154 -27.28 46.07 22.65
CA SER A 154 -28.49 46.88 22.46
C SER A 154 -28.67 47.95 23.54
N ALA A 155 -28.38 47.61 24.81
CA ALA A 155 -28.42 48.56 25.92
C ALA A 155 -27.32 49.63 25.86
N LEU A 156 -26.18 49.34 25.23
CA LEU A 156 -25.13 50.33 24.95
C LEU A 156 -25.56 51.31 23.84
N GLU A 157 -26.18 50.84 22.75
CA GLU A 157 -26.68 51.74 21.69
C GLU A 157 -27.85 52.61 22.15
N GLN A 158 -28.77 52.06 22.94
CA GLN A 158 -29.82 52.85 23.61
C GLN A 158 -29.22 53.91 24.54
N ALA A 159 -28.15 53.58 25.27
CA ALA A 159 -27.42 54.55 26.08
C ALA A 159 -26.75 55.64 25.24
N ARG A 160 -26.12 55.28 24.12
CA ARG A 160 -25.49 56.23 23.18
C ARG A 160 -26.51 57.23 22.63
N PHE A 161 -27.69 56.75 22.22
CA PHE A 161 -28.77 57.61 21.75
C PHE A 161 -29.28 58.55 22.87
N ALA A 162 -29.56 58.02 24.07
CA ALA A 162 -29.98 58.82 25.21
C ALA A 162 -28.94 59.90 25.58
N ALA A 163 -27.66 59.53 25.66
CA ALA A 163 -26.53 60.41 25.95
C ALA A 163 -26.37 61.54 24.91
N THR A 164 -26.62 61.27 23.63
CA THR A 164 -26.61 62.35 22.62
C THR A 164 -27.78 63.33 22.79
N ALA A 165 -28.96 62.84 23.20
CA ALA A 165 -30.12 63.70 23.46
C ALA A 165 -29.97 64.54 24.74
N THR A 166 -29.48 63.96 25.84
CA THR A 166 -29.22 64.69 27.10
C THR A 166 -28.11 65.72 26.92
N ARG A 167 -27.00 65.36 26.24
CA ARG A 167 -25.94 66.31 25.88
C ARG A 167 -26.46 67.46 25.02
N GLY A 168 -27.18 67.15 23.93
CA GLY A 168 -27.73 68.16 23.02
C GLY A 168 -28.70 69.11 23.71
N ALA A 169 -29.54 68.62 24.63
CA ALA A 169 -30.42 69.45 25.44
C ALA A 169 -29.64 70.39 26.39
N ALA A 170 -28.55 69.93 27.00
CA ALA A 170 -27.70 70.76 27.87
C ALA A 170 -26.88 71.78 27.06
N GLU A 171 -26.36 71.40 25.89
CA GLU A 171 -25.71 72.31 24.93
C GLU A 171 -26.66 73.41 24.43
N ALA A 172 -27.93 73.08 24.15
CA ALA A 172 -28.94 74.04 23.74
C ALA A 172 -29.31 75.04 24.84
N ARG A 173 -29.34 74.63 26.12
CA ARG A 173 -29.53 75.55 27.26
C ARG A 173 -28.34 76.49 27.44
N ALA A 174 -27.12 75.96 27.36
CA ALA A 174 -25.90 76.76 27.46
C ALA A 174 -25.80 77.81 26.34
N THR A 175 -26.14 77.47 25.09
CA THR A 175 -26.14 78.45 23.99
C THR A 175 -27.25 79.50 24.13
N ALA A 176 -28.46 79.10 24.54
CA ALA A 176 -29.56 80.05 24.81
C ALA A 176 -29.22 81.04 25.94
N ALA A 177 -28.65 80.55 27.05
CA ALA A 177 -28.22 81.39 28.17
C ALA A 177 -27.07 82.34 27.77
N ALA A 178 -26.10 81.86 26.99
CA ALA A 178 -25.02 82.69 26.47
C ALA A 178 -25.52 83.80 25.51
N ALA A 179 -26.51 83.50 24.67
CA ALA A 179 -27.14 84.49 23.80
C ALA A 179 -27.88 85.58 24.61
N ALA A 180 -28.65 85.18 25.64
CA ALA A 180 -29.34 86.11 26.53
C ALA A 180 -28.37 87.01 27.32
N ALA A 181 -27.26 86.44 27.83
CA ALA A 181 -26.20 87.20 28.48
C ALA A 181 -25.55 88.21 27.53
N SER A 182 -25.18 87.79 26.32
CA SER A 182 -24.56 88.64 25.30
C SER A 182 -25.48 89.82 24.91
N PHE A 183 -26.78 89.57 24.75
CA PHE A 183 -27.77 90.62 24.48
C PHE A 183 -27.80 91.68 25.60
N ALA A 184 -27.88 91.24 26.86
CA ALA A 184 -27.95 92.12 28.03
C ALA A 184 -26.64 92.88 28.27
N GLU A 185 -25.48 92.24 28.10
CA GLU A 185 -24.18 92.92 28.11
C GLU A 185 -24.09 93.99 27.01
N GLY A 186 -24.67 93.73 25.84
CA GLY A 186 -24.83 94.69 24.75
C GLY A 186 -25.82 95.84 25.05
N GLU A 187 -26.77 95.67 25.97
CA GLU A 187 -27.64 96.78 26.41
C GLU A 187 -26.92 97.79 27.31
N VAL A 188 -26.02 97.35 28.21
CA VAL A 188 -25.29 98.24 29.12
C VAL A 188 -24.59 99.43 28.42
N PRO A 189 -23.85 99.27 27.29
CA PRO A 189 -23.27 100.41 26.58
C PRO A 189 -24.31 101.26 25.84
N ARG A 190 -25.44 100.69 25.38
CA ARG A 190 -26.54 101.43 24.75
C ARG A 190 -27.23 102.33 25.78
N MET A 191 -27.60 101.76 26.92
CA MET A 191 -28.19 102.49 28.07
C MET A 191 -27.22 103.54 28.64
N ARG A 192 -25.90 103.27 28.63
CA ARG A 192 -24.87 104.25 29.01
C ARG A 192 -24.80 105.44 28.04
N LYS A 193 -24.97 105.24 26.73
CA LYS A 193 -25.06 106.35 25.76
C LYS A 193 -26.32 107.18 25.98
N LEU A 194 -27.48 106.52 26.16
CA LEU A 194 -28.76 107.19 26.44
C LEU A 194 -28.73 108.01 27.75
N ARG A 195 -28.02 107.52 28.78
CA ARG A 195 -27.75 108.30 30.01
C ARG A 195 -27.02 109.60 29.72
N VAL A 196 -25.92 109.55 28.95
CA VAL A 196 -25.09 110.72 28.66
C VAL A 196 -25.84 111.73 27.79
N ALA A 197 -26.76 111.27 26.94
CA ALA A 197 -27.70 112.10 26.19
C ALA A 197 -28.91 112.60 27.02
N GLY A 198 -28.95 112.37 28.35
CA GLY A 198 -30.04 112.77 29.24
C GLY A 198 -31.34 111.97 29.11
N SER A 199 -31.41 111.00 28.19
CA SER A 199 -32.65 110.32 27.80
C SER A 199 -33.02 109.09 28.66
N ALA A 200 -32.25 108.79 29.71
CA ALA A 200 -32.46 107.61 30.57
C ALA A 200 -32.16 107.90 32.06
N SER A 201 -33.06 107.51 32.98
CA SER A 201 -32.96 107.77 34.43
C SER A 201 -31.98 106.82 35.14
N GLN A 202 -31.37 107.23 36.26
CA GLN A 202 -30.24 106.51 36.91
C GLN A 202 -30.46 105.00 37.03
N THR A 203 -31.59 104.63 37.63
CA THR A 203 -32.05 103.27 37.90
C THR A 203 -32.13 102.37 36.66
N GLN A 204 -32.37 102.91 35.46
CA GLN A 204 -32.44 102.11 34.23
C GLN A 204 -31.06 101.51 33.84
N LEU A 205 -29.97 102.25 34.02
CA LEU A 205 -28.61 101.73 33.77
C LEU A 205 -28.17 100.75 34.86
N GLU A 206 -28.58 100.97 36.11
CA GLU A 206 -28.27 100.05 37.22
C GLU A 206 -29.05 98.74 37.07
N ARG A 207 -30.32 98.81 36.67
CA ARG A 207 -31.12 97.63 36.29
C ARG A 207 -30.50 96.90 35.10
N ALA A 208 -30.07 97.60 34.05
CA ALA A 208 -29.39 96.99 32.89
C ALA A 208 -28.07 96.31 33.29
N LYS A 209 -27.24 96.95 34.13
CA LYS A 209 -26.01 96.35 34.68
C LYS A 209 -26.30 95.09 35.50
N SER A 210 -27.28 95.17 36.41
CA SER A 210 -27.68 94.05 37.27
C SER A 210 -28.21 92.86 36.45
N ASN A 211 -29.05 93.13 35.45
CA ASN A 211 -29.56 92.11 34.52
C ASN A 211 -28.42 91.43 33.74
N ALA A 212 -27.48 92.22 33.19
CA ALA A 212 -26.33 91.69 32.48
C ALA A 212 -25.45 90.78 33.37
N VAL A 213 -25.16 91.20 34.61
CA VAL A 213 -24.40 90.37 35.58
C VAL A 213 -25.16 89.09 35.95
N SER A 214 -26.48 89.17 36.16
CA SER A 214 -27.32 88.02 36.47
C SER A 214 -27.36 87.00 35.32
N LEU A 215 -27.58 87.46 34.08
CA LEU A 215 -27.61 86.59 32.91
C LEU A 215 -26.22 86.02 32.56
N ARG A 216 -25.14 86.80 32.75
CA ARG A 216 -23.75 86.29 32.64
C ARG A 216 -23.48 85.17 33.65
N ALA A 217 -23.92 85.33 34.89
CA ALA A 217 -23.82 84.27 35.90
C ALA A 217 -24.57 83.00 35.46
N LEU A 218 -25.83 83.13 35.01
CA LEU A 218 -26.63 82.04 34.47
C LEU A 218 -25.95 81.32 33.29
N ALA A 219 -25.42 82.06 32.32
CA ALA A 219 -24.68 81.50 31.19
C ALA A 219 -23.45 80.69 31.64
N THR A 220 -22.69 81.17 32.63
CA THR A 220 -21.58 80.41 33.19
C THR A 220 -22.01 79.18 34.01
N ALA A 221 -23.21 79.18 34.58
CA ALA A 221 -23.77 78.01 35.27
C ALA A 221 -24.20 76.93 34.26
N GLU A 222 -24.99 77.29 33.24
CA GLU A 222 -25.44 76.38 32.18
C GLU A 222 -24.28 75.80 31.37
N SER A 223 -23.27 76.61 31.04
CA SER A 223 -22.03 76.13 30.41
C SER A 223 -21.32 75.06 31.26
N ARG A 224 -21.25 75.25 32.58
CA ARG A 224 -20.69 74.25 33.51
C ARG A 224 -21.58 73.03 33.71
N GLU A 225 -22.88 73.15 33.49
CA GLU A 225 -23.82 72.00 33.49
C GLU A 225 -23.67 71.18 32.21
N SER A 226 -23.59 71.83 31.04
CA SER A 226 -23.32 71.16 29.76
C SER A 226 -22.01 70.36 29.79
N GLU A 227 -20.92 70.94 30.30
CA GLU A 227 -19.67 70.20 30.46
C GLU A 227 -19.79 69.05 31.48
N ARG A 228 -20.45 69.25 32.63
CA ARG A 228 -20.68 68.15 33.59
C ARG A 228 -21.52 67.01 33.00
N ALA A 229 -22.54 67.32 32.19
CA ALA A 229 -23.32 66.33 31.46
C ALA A 229 -22.45 65.53 30.48
N LYS A 230 -21.60 66.20 29.67
CA LYS A 230 -20.64 65.54 28.76
C LYS A 230 -19.74 64.54 29.49
N TRP A 231 -19.14 64.95 30.61
CA TRP A 231 -18.23 64.10 31.40
C TRP A 231 -18.95 63.02 32.23
N ALA A 232 -20.24 63.19 32.54
CA ALA A 232 -21.05 62.15 33.17
C ALA A 232 -21.43 61.07 32.14
N GLU A 233 -22.03 61.47 31.02
CA GLU A 233 -22.44 60.56 29.95
C GLU A 233 -21.24 59.85 29.32
N GLY A 234 -20.15 60.56 29.05
CA GLY A 234 -18.93 59.96 28.49
C GLY A 234 -18.35 58.83 29.35
N ARG A 235 -18.38 58.97 30.68
CA ARG A 235 -18.02 57.89 31.61
C ARG A 235 -19.04 56.76 31.59
N GLY A 236 -20.34 57.07 31.71
CA GLY A 236 -21.40 56.06 31.68
C GLY A 236 -21.45 55.23 30.39
N LEU A 237 -21.04 55.79 29.25
CA LEU A 237 -20.84 55.06 28.00
C LEU A 237 -19.55 54.22 27.99
N SER A 238 -18.45 54.75 28.53
CA SER A 238 -17.18 54.03 28.67
C SER A 238 -17.31 52.80 29.58
N ASP A 239 -18.00 52.95 30.72
CA ASP A 239 -18.22 51.86 31.68
C ASP A 239 -19.07 50.74 31.08
N ARG A 240 -20.13 51.11 30.32
CA ARG A 240 -20.95 50.14 29.57
C ARG A 240 -20.17 49.47 28.44
N ALA A 241 -19.32 50.20 27.72
CA ALA A 241 -18.48 49.64 26.67
C ALA A 241 -17.44 48.63 27.24
N ALA A 242 -16.83 48.94 28.38
CA ALA A 242 -15.96 48.00 29.09
C ALA A 242 -16.74 46.74 29.55
N ALA A 243 -17.96 46.91 30.06
CA ALA A 243 -18.83 45.80 30.45
C ALA A 243 -19.33 44.93 29.27
N VAL A 244 -19.31 45.45 28.04
CA VAL A 244 -19.48 44.67 26.80
C VAL A 244 -18.19 43.93 26.46
N ALA A 245 -17.05 44.62 26.41
CA ALA A 245 -15.75 44.01 26.07
C ALA A 245 -15.34 42.86 27.01
N VAL A 246 -15.65 42.95 28.30
CA VAL A 246 -15.44 41.86 29.27
C VAL A 246 -16.28 40.62 28.91
N ARG A 247 -17.53 40.80 28.45
CA ARG A 247 -18.38 39.69 27.99
C ARG A 247 -17.90 39.09 26.67
N GLU A 248 -17.38 39.91 25.75
CA GLU A 248 -16.76 39.44 24.51
C GLU A 248 -15.51 38.60 24.79
N SER A 249 -14.66 39.05 25.72
CA SER A 249 -13.47 38.29 26.14
C SER A 249 -13.84 36.98 26.84
N ALA A 250 -14.87 36.98 27.69
CA ALA A 250 -15.38 35.75 28.32
C ALA A 250 -15.96 34.76 27.29
N LEU A 251 -16.70 35.25 26.29
CA LEU A 251 -17.25 34.44 25.20
C LEU A 251 -16.14 33.78 24.37
N VAL A 252 -15.10 34.53 23.99
CA VAL A 252 -13.93 33.98 23.27
C VAL A 252 -13.20 32.91 24.11
N GLY A 253 -13.12 33.09 25.43
CA GLY A 253 -12.59 32.07 26.35
C GLY A 253 -13.43 30.79 26.38
N MET A 254 -14.76 30.91 26.39
CA MET A 254 -15.67 29.77 26.31
C MET A 254 -15.59 29.06 24.95
N GLU A 255 -15.53 29.81 23.85
CA GLU A 255 -15.39 29.27 22.50
C GLU A 255 -14.06 28.50 22.32
N GLY A 256 -12.96 28.98 22.92
CA GLY A 256 -11.70 28.25 23.00
C GLY A 256 -11.81 26.93 23.80
N ALA A 257 -12.47 26.94 24.96
CA ALA A 257 -12.71 25.74 25.76
C ALA A 257 -13.64 24.73 25.06
N LEU A 258 -14.60 25.20 24.26
CA LEU A 258 -15.43 24.33 23.42
C LEU A 258 -14.57 23.63 22.36
N GLU A 259 -13.63 24.34 21.71
CA GLU A 259 -12.74 23.74 20.71
C GLU A 259 -11.78 22.71 21.33
N GLU A 260 -11.20 23.01 22.48
CA GLU A 260 -10.43 22.05 23.28
C GLU A 260 -11.26 20.78 23.57
N SER A 261 -12.52 20.95 23.99
CA SER A 261 -13.42 19.82 24.25
C SER A 261 -13.79 19.03 22.99
N LYS A 262 -13.70 19.59 21.78
CA LYS A 262 -13.84 18.84 20.51
C LYS A 262 -12.57 18.04 20.19
N VAL A 263 -11.39 18.63 20.35
CA VAL A 263 -10.10 17.95 20.10
C VAL A 263 -9.93 16.75 21.04
N ILE A 264 -10.36 16.88 22.30
CA ILE A 264 -10.41 15.76 23.26
C ILE A 264 -11.36 14.66 22.76
N LEU A 265 -12.54 15.01 22.25
CA LEU A 265 -13.50 14.04 21.69
C LEU A 265 -12.99 13.32 20.44
N GLU A 266 -12.34 14.04 19.53
CA GLU A 266 -11.74 13.47 18.31
C GLU A 266 -10.61 12.49 18.66
N ARG A 267 -9.74 12.86 19.60
CA ARG A 267 -8.70 11.96 20.13
C ARG A 267 -9.32 10.70 20.74
N LEU A 268 -10.31 10.84 21.62
CA LEU A 268 -10.97 9.69 22.26
C LEU A 268 -11.68 8.79 21.23
N ALA A 269 -12.25 9.37 20.17
CA ALA A 269 -12.84 8.60 19.07
C ALA A 269 -11.80 7.81 18.28
N LEU A 270 -10.64 8.41 17.96
CA LEU A 270 -9.52 7.72 17.31
C LEU A 270 -8.91 6.63 18.20
N ASP A 271 -8.76 6.90 19.50
CA ASP A 271 -8.28 5.90 20.46
C ASP A 271 -9.31 4.76 20.63
N ARG A 272 -10.63 5.02 20.53
CA ARG A 272 -11.67 3.98 20.43
C ARG A 272 -11.59 3.19 19.13
N GLU A 273 -11.34 3.83 17.99
CA GLU A 273 -11.19 3.15 16.70
C GLU A 273 -10.03 2.14 16.73
N ARG A 274 -8.90 2.51 17.34
CA ARG A 274 -7.73 1.64 17.57
C ARG A 274 -8.00 0.40 18.45
N HIS A 275 -9.11 0.38 19.20
CA HIS A 275 -9.56 -0.79 19.96
C HIS A 275 -10.36 -1.80 19.10
N VAL A 276 -10.67 -1.48 17.84
CA VAL A 276 -11.24 -2.41 16.86
C VAL A 276 -10.17 -2.79 15.84
N ILE A 277 -9.67 -4.01 15.92
CA ILE A 277 -8.62 -4.52 15.04
C ILE A 277 -9.29 -5.06 13.78
N GLN A 278 -9.07 -4.39 12.65
CA GLN A 278 -9.69 -4.69 11.35
C GLN A 278 -8.70 -5.31 10.36
N ALA A 279 -9.21 -6.02 9.35
CA ALA A 279 -8.43 -6.48 8.21
C ALA A 279 -8.07 -5.29 7.29
N PRO A 280 -6.77 -5.01 7.02
CA PRO A 280 -6.36 -3.84 6.24
C PRO A 280 -6.52 -4.05 4.72
N ILE A 281 -6.66 -5.30 4.28
CA ILE A 281 -6.89 -5.72 2.89
C ILE A 281 -7.87 -6.89 2.87
N ALA A 282 -8.55 -7.11 1.74
CA ALA A 282 -9.35 -8.32 1.54
C ALA A 282 -8.46 -9.53 1.23
N GLY A 283 -8.82 -10.70 1.74
CA GLY A 283 -8.01 -11.92 1.58
C GLY A 283 -8.50 -13.09 2.44
N GLN A 284 -7.67 -14.10 2.61
CA GLN A 284 -7.89 -15.21 3.55
C GLN A 284 -6.98 -15.08 4.78
N LEU A 285 -7.51 -15.41 5.95
CA LEU A 285 -6.74 -15.47 7.19
C LEU A 285 -5.84 -16.72 7.18
N GLY A 286 -4.52 -16.52 7.11
CA GLY A 286 -3.50 -17.57 7.12
C GLY A 286 -3.14 -17.99 8.55
N GLU A 287 -1.98 -17.56 9.02
CA GLU A 287 -1.64 -17.67 10.44
C GLU A 287 -2.61 -16.84 11.28
N VAL A 288 -3.18 -17.44 12.32
CA VAL A 288 -4.02 -16.80 13.34
C VAL A 288 -3.61 -17.38 14.68
N ASP A 289 -3.34 -16.53 15.67
CA ASP A 289 -3.29 -16.94 17.08
C ASP A 289 -4.59 -16.48 17.74
N PRO A 290 -5.65 -17.31 17.77
CA PRO A 290 -7.03 -16.85 17.94
C PRO A 290 -7.26 -16.32 19.37
N PRO A 291 -7.36 -15.00 19.56
CA PRO A 291 -7.31 -14.43 20.89
C PRO A 291 -8.67 -14.63 21.55
N ARG A 292 -8.66 -15.32 22.69
CA ARG A 292 -9.88 -15.70 23.41
C ARG A 292 -10.51 -14.47 24.08
N PRO A 293 -11.85 -14.31 24.06
CA PRO A 293 -12.53 -13.32 24.89
C PRO A 293 -12.08 -13.39 26.34
N GLY A 294 -11.80 -12.23 26.94
CA GLY A 294 -11.25 -12.11 28.29
C GLY A 294 -9.72 -12.17 28.40
N ALA A 295 -8.99 -12.62 27.36
CA ALA A 295 -7.53 -12.53 27.34
C ALA A 295 -7.05 -11.07 27.16
N GLN A 296 -5.77 -10.82 27.45
CA GLN A 296 -5.13 -9.49 27.37
C GLN A 296 -4.19 -9.43 26.17
N LEU A 297 -4.38 -8.45 25.30
CA LEU A 297 -3.58 -8.16 24.11
C LEU A 297 -2.70 -6.92 24.35
N ARG A 298 -1.57 -6.82 23.65
CA ARG A 298 -0.61 -5.70 23.71
C ARG A 298 -0.47 -5.02 22.35
N ALA A 299 -0.27 -3.71 22.34
CA ALA A 299 0.06 -2.98 21.12
C ALA A 299 1.33 -3.57 20.45
N GLY A 300 1.26 -3.81 19.14
CA GLY A 300 2.30 -4.48 18.35
C GLY A 300 2.23 -6.03 18.34
N GLU A 301 1.35 -6.64 19.14
CA GLU A 301 1.15 -8.10 19.15
C GLU A 301 0.40 -8.55 17.88
N ARG A 302 0.85 -9.64 17.26
CA ARG A 302 0.26 -10.17 16.01
C ARG A 302 -1.00 -10.97 16.32
N VAL A 303 -2.10 -10.63 15.67
CA VAL A 303 -3.40 -11.32 15.79
C VAL A 303 -3.59 -12.33 14.65
N ALA A 304 -3.27 -11.90 13.43
CA ALA A 304 -3.45 -12.70 12.22
C ALA A 304 -2.50 -12.28 11.10
N VAL A 305 -2.49 -13.03 10.01
CA VAL A 305 -1.89 -12.66 8.73
C VAL A 305 -2.96 -12.78 7.65
N VAL A 306 -3.25 -11.70 6.92
CA VAL A 306 -4.15 -11.73 5.76
C VAL A 306 -3.33 -12.00 4.50
N VAL A 307 -3.62 -13.11 3.84
CA VAL A 307 -3.07 -13.47 2.52
C VAL A 307 -4.06 -12.97 1.46
N PRO A 308 -3.73 -11.96 0.64
CA PRO A 308 -4.66 -11.44 -0.36
C PRO A 308 -4.96 -12.47 -1.45
N ALA A 309 -6.22 -12.52 -1.89
CA ALA A 309 -6.60 -13.30 -3.06
C ALA A 309 -6.08 -12.59 -4.33
N GLY A 310 -5.23 -13.25 -5.11
CA GLY A 310 -4.62 -12.66 -6.30
C GLY A 310 -3.77 -13.64 -7.08
N ASN A 311 -3.24 -13.19 -8.22
CA ASN A 311 -2.42 -14.02 -9.11
C ASN A 311 -1.18 -14.54 -8.37
N LEU A 312 -0.98 -15.85 -8.40
CA LEU A 312 0.26 -16.47 -7.95
C LEU A 312 1.37 -16.22 -8.98
N LYS A 313 2.61 -16.14 -8.50
CA LYS A 313 3.83 -16.22 -9.31
C LYS A 313 4.54 -17.52 -8.99
N LEU A 314 5.19 -18.08 -9.99
CA LEU A 314 6.12 -19.18 -9.81
C LEU A 314 7.51 -18.59 -9.59
N ILE A 315 8.19 -18.99 -8.52
CA ILE A 315 9.55 -18.55 -8.21
C ILE A 315 10.44 -19.78 -8.12
N ALA A 316 11.52 -19.77 -8.90
CA ALA A 316 12.44 -20.89 -9.04
C ALA A 316 13.88 -20.40 -8.82
N ASP A 317 14.57 -21.01 -7.86
CA ASP A 317 15.94 -20.69 -7.52
C ASP A 317 16.87 -21.65 -8.30
N PHE A 318 17.80 -21.12 -9.11
CA PHE A 318 18.69 -21.90 -9.99
C PHE A 318 20.17 -21.73 -9.64
N LEU A 319 21.00 -22.73 -9.99
CA LEU A 319 22.46 -22.59 -9.94
C LEU A 319 22.97 -21.58 -10.99
N PRO A 320 23.83 -20.61 -10.63
CA PRO A 320 24.31 -19.57 -11.55
C PRO A 320 24.95 -20.11 -12.84
N GLU A 321 25.69 -21.22 -12.77
CA GLU A 321 26.31 -21.89 -13.93
C GLU A 321 25.31 -22.32 -15.00
N VAL A 322 24.09 -22.67 -14.59
CA VAL A 322 23.01 -23.09 -15.50
C VAL A 322 22.26 -21.88 -16.04
N ALA A 323 22.07 -20.85 -15.19
CA ALA A 323 21.09 -19.79 -15.40
C ALA A 323 21.65 -18.48 -15.98
N VAL A 324 22.82 -18.01 -15.53
CA VAL A 324 23.31 -16.65 -15.82
C VAL A 324 23.55 -16.46 -17.33
N GLY A 325 22.94 -15.42 -17.91
CA GLY A 325 23.00 -15.09 -19.34
C GLY A 325 22.23 -16.02 -20.29
N ARG A 326 21.79 -17.19 -19.78
CA ARG A 326 21.09 -18.26 -20.52
C ARG A 326 19.58 -18.27 -20.27
N ILE A 327 19.15 -17.96 -19.05
CA ILE A 327 17.74 -17.68 -18.74
C ILE A 327 17.43 -16.22 -19.07
N ARG A 328 16.29 -15.97 -19.73
CA ARG A 328 15.84 -14.64 -20.18
C ARG A 328 14.32 -14.53 -20.09
N PRO A 329 13.77 -13.30 -19.91
CA PRO A 329 12.33 -13.08 -20.04
C PRO A 329 11.80 -13.55 -21.41
N GLY A 330 10.58 -14.08 -21.43
CA GLY A 330 9.93 -14.65 -22.62
C GLY A 330 10.21 -16.14 -22.87
N GLN A 331 11.06 -16.79 -22.08
CA GLN A 331 11.27 -18.24 -22.18
C GLN A 331 10.11 -19.03 -21.57
N GLN A 332 9.72 -20.10 -22.26
CA GLN A 332 8.66 -21.01 -21.83
C GLN A 332 9.17 -21.99 -20.76
N ALA A 333 8.30 -22.33 -19.81
CA ALA A 333 8.61 -23.16 -18.67
C ALA A 333 7.44 -24.07 -18.26
N SER A 334 7.76 -25.14 -17.55
CA SER A 334 6.78 -26.07 -16.98
C SER A 334 7.19 -26.52 -15.59
N MET A 335 6.28 -26.39 -14.61
CA MET A 335 6.45 -26.83 -13.23
C MET A 335 5.71 -28.15 -12.98
N ARG A 336 6.36 -29.08 -12.27
CA ARG A 336 5.75 -30.26 -11.65
C ARG A 336 5.57 -29.98 -10.17
N LEU A 337 4.32 -29.88 -9.71
CA LEU A 337 4.01 -29.62 -8.30
C LEU A 337 4.28 -30.87 -7.46
N HIS A 338 4.98 -30.72 -6.34
CA HIS A 338 5.19 -31.82 -5.40
C HIS A 338 3.84 -32.21 -4.76
N GLY A 339 3.64 -33.51 -4.51
CA GLY A 339 2.37 -34.04 -3.99
C GLY A 339 1.26 -34.24 -5.04
N PHE A 340 1.37 -33.68 -6.25
CA PHE A 340 0.39 -33.83 -7.32
C PHE A 340 0.96 -34.65 -8.50
N PRO A 341 0.56 -35.93 -8.69
CA PRO A 341 1.06 -36.76 -9.78
C PRO A 341 0.79 -36.15 -11.16
N TRP A 342 1.84 -35.76 -11.88
CA TRP A 342 1.75 -35.06 -13.18
C TRP A 342 1.01 -35.84 -14.28
N LEU A 343 0.93 -37.16 -14.18
CA LEU A 343 0.12 -38.03 -15.06
C LEU A 343 -1.40 -37.87 -14.86
N GLN A 344 -1.83 -37.36 -13.72
CA GLN A 344 -3.24 -37.12 -13.36
C GLN A 344 -3.58 -35.62 -13.38
N TYR A 345 -2.67 -34.80 -12.85
CA TYR A 345 -2.88 -33.37 -12.61
C TYR A 345 -2.17 -32.45 -13.62
N GLY A 346 -1.44 -32.99 -14.59
CA GLY A 346 -0.73 -32.23 -15.62
C GLY A 346 0.57 -31.58 -15.16
N VAL A 347 1.00 -30.57 -15.91
CA VAL A 347 2.14 -29.70 -15.56
C VAL A 347 1.71 -28.24 -15.69
N LEU A 348 2.11 -27.41 -14.74
CA LEU A 348 1.75 -26.00 -14.70
C LEU A 348 2.63 -25.23 -15.69
N ARG A 349 2.03 -24.68 -16.74
CA ARG A 349 2.72 -23.85 -17.74
C ARG A 349 3.00 -22.45 -17.19
N ALA A 350 4.17 -21.93 -17.52
CA ALA A 350 4.63 -20.63 -17.07
C ALA A 350 5.57 -19.98 -18.09
N GLU A 351 5.69 -18.66 -18.05
CA GLU A 351 6.65 -17.88 -18.84
C GLU A 351 7.57 -17.10 -17.92
N VAL A 352 8.88 -17.07 -18.23
CA VAL A 352 9.85 -16.27 -17.46
C VAL A 352 9.53 -14.79 -17.62
N THR A 353 9.19 -14.11 -16.52
CA THR A 353 8.93 -12.66 -16.51
C THR A 353 10.16 -11.87 -16.07
N GLY A 354 11.00 -12.45 -15.21
CA GLY A 354 12.16 -11.76 -14.67
C GLY A 354 13.25 -12.70 -14.15
N VAL A 355 14.49 -12.20 -14.17
CA VAL A 355 15.66 -12.86 -13.58
C VAL A 355 16.29 -11.86 -12.60
N ALA A 356 16.51 -12.26 -11.36
CA ALA A 356 17.09 -11.38 -10.35
C ALA A 356 18.52 -10.96 -10.76
N SER A 357 18.85 -9.69 -10.57
CA SER A 357 20.19 -9.15 -10.86
C SER A 357 21.23 -9.47 -9.78
N GLU A 358 20.85 -10.23 -8.74
CA GLU A 358 21.66 -10.57 -7.57
C GLU A 358 21.59 -12.08 -7.31
N ILE A 359 22.74 -12.69 -7.01
CA ILE A 359 22.84 -14.09 -6.58
C ILE A 359 22.78 -14.13 -5.05
N ARG A 360 21.74 -14.75 -4.48
CA ARG A 360 21.55 -14.86 -3.03
C ARG A 360 21.77 -16.30 -2.58
N LYS A 361 22.57 -16.50 -1.53
CA LYS A 361 22.94 -17.83 -0.99
C LYS A 361 23.51 -18.81 -2.05
N GLY A 362 24.16 -18.28 -3.09
CA GLY A 362 24.70 -19.08 -4.20
C GLY A 362 23.67 -19.48 -5.28
N LEU A 363 22.44 -18.97 -5.21
CA LEU A 363 21.36 -19.24 -6.17
C LEU A 363 20.87 -17.95 -6.85
N LEU A 364 20.40 -18.10 -8.10
CA LEU A 364 19.80 -17.04 -8.89
C LEU A 364 18.27 -17.21 -8.89
N ARG A 365 17.54 -16.25 -8.32
CA ARG A 365 16.06 -16.22 -8.31
C ARG A 365 15.53 -15.89 -9.70
N VAL A 366 14.66 -16.73 -10.24
CA VAL A 366 13.90 -16.50 -11.49
C VAL A 366 12.43 -16.39 -11.14
N GLU A 367 11.75 -15.37 -11.68
CA GLU A 367 10.31 -15.17 -11.53
C GLU A 367 9.58 -15.50 -12.84
N LEU A 368 8.48 -16.23 -12.72
CA LEU A 368 7.68 -16.72 -13.85
C LEU A 368 6.19 -16.43 -13.60
N SER A 369 5.49 -15.96 -14.64
CA SER A 369 4.02 -15.83 -14.64
C SER A 369 3.38 -17.16 -14.99
N ILE A 370 2.20 -17.43 -14.43
CA ILE A 370 1.47 -18.69 -14.60
C ILE A 370 0.32 -18.50 -15.59
N ASP A 371 0.21 -19.39 -16.58
CA ASP A 371 -0.95 -19.44 -17.47
C ASP A 371 -2.15 -20.07 -16.75
N ALA A 372 -2.93 -19.22 -16.07
CA ALA A 372 -3.99 -19.63 -15.16
C ALA A 372 -5.15 -20.51 -15.70
N PRO A 373 -5.58 -20.49 -16.98
CA PRO A 373 -6.90 -21.05 -17.33
C PRO A 373 -6.96 -22.57 -17.57
N GLN A 374 -5.89 -23.36 -17.30
CA GLN A 374 -5.75 -24.69 -17.90
C GLN A 374 -5.88 -25.93 -16.99
N MET A 375 -5.99 -25.84 -15.65
CA MET A 375 -6.02 -27.03 -14.78
C MET A 375 -7.10 -27.00 -13.70
N SER A 376 -8.15 -27.82 -13.87
CA SER A 376 -9.27 -27.96 -12.94
C SER A 376 -8.98 -28.98 -11.84
N GLY A 377 -8.66 -28.51 -10.63
CA GLY A 377 -8.70 -29.34 -9.42
C GLY A 377 -7.51 -29.23 -8.46
N ILE A 378 -6.43 -28.54 -8.82
CA ILE A 378 -5.32 -28.26 -7.89
C ILE A 378 -5.66 -26.99 -7.08
N PRO A 379 -5.72 -27.04 -5.73
CA PRO A 379 -5.78 -25.84 -4.90
C PRO A 379 -4.39 -25.17 -4.94
N LEU A 380 -4.20 -24.22 -5.84
CA LEU A 380 -2.98 -23.44 -5.91
C LEU A 380 -2.89 -22.50 -4.70
N ILE A 381 -1.99 -22.81 -3.76
CA ILE A 381 -1.78 -22.07 -2.51
C ILE A 381 -0.36 -21.51 -2.44
N HIS A 382 -0.18 -20.44 -1.66
CA HIS A 382 1.13 -19.91 -1.33
C HIS A 382 2.00 -20.97 -0.64
N GLY A 383 3.28 -21.05 -1.02
CA GLY A 383 4.28 -21.96 -0.46
C GLY A 383 4.31 -23.35 -1.08
N LEU A 384 3.38 -23.71 -1.98
CA LEU A 384 3.34 -25.05 -2.60
C LEU A 384 4.59 -25.28 -3.48
N PRO A 385 5.44 -26.29 -3.19
CA PRO A 385 6.71 -26.49 -3.87
C PRO A 385 6.60 -27.35 -5.14
N GLY A 386 7.65 -27.34 -5.96
CA GLY A 386 7.75 -28.16 -7.16
C GLY A 386 9.10 -28.05 -7.87
N ASP A 387 9.25 -28.86 -8.93
CA ASP A 387 10.39 -28.83 -9.84
C ASP A 387 10.03 -28.00 -11.08
N VAL A 388 10.96 -27.19 -11.61
CA VAL A 388 10.74 -26.33 -12.78
C VAL A 388 11.73 -26.65 -13.89
N GLU A 389 11.19 -26.91 -15.08
CA GLU A 389 11.94 -26.97 -16.33
C GLU A 389 11.75 -25.67 -17.12
N ILE A 390 12.84 -25.01 -17.53
CA ILE A 390 12.83 -23.83 -18.44
C ILE A 390 13.52 -24.19 -19.74
N GLU A 391 12.92 -23.84 -20.88
CA GLU A 391 13.47 -24.07 -22.21
C GLU A 391 14.46 -22.95 -22.58
N LEU A 392 15.75 -23.29 -22.72
CA LEU A 392 16.83 -22.30 -22.80
C LEU A 392 17.17 -21.91 -24.24
N GLU A 393 17.55 -22.91 -25.05
CA GLU A 393 18.18 -22.78 -26.35
C GLU A 393 18.00 -24.08 -27.14
N GLN A 394 17.77 -23.98 -28.45
CA GLN A 394 17.79 -25.12 -29.37
C GLN A 394 19.22 -25.31 -29.90
N ILE A 395 19.74 -26.53 -29.82
CA ILE A 395 21.15 -26.87 -30.09
C ILE A 395 21.22 -28.15 -30.93
N SER A 396 22.14 -28.22 -31.88
CA SER A 396 22.37 -29.45 -32.65
C SER A 396 23.25 -30.46 -31.90
N PRO A 397 23.06 -31.79 -32.12
CA PRO A 397 23.90 -32.83 -31.52
C PRO A 397 25.41 -32.58 -31.70
N ALA A 398 25.83 -32.07 -32.85
CA ALA A 398 27.21 -31.65 -33.13
C ALA A 398 27.70 -30.53 -32.18
N SER A 399 26.91 -29.48 -32.00
CA SER A 399 27.29 -28.35 -31.15
C SER A 399 27.19 -28.67 -29.65
N LEU A 400 26.26 -29.55 -29.25
CA LEU A 400 26.21 -30.11 -27.89
C LEU A 400 27.48 -30.93 -27.56
N THR A 401 27.87 -31.86 -28.44
CA THR A 401 29.04 -32.73 -28.23
C THR A 401 30.34 -31.93 -28.21
N LEU A 402 30.50 -30.92 -29.07
CA LEU A 402 31.60 -29.96 -29.00
C LEU A 402 31.60 -29.16 -27.68
N ARG A 403 30.45 -28.66 -27.20
CA ARG A 403 30.32 -27.93 -25.93
C ARG A 403 30.60 -28.81 -24.70
N VAL A 404 30.41 -30.13 -24.81
CA VAL A 404 30.79 -31.11 -23.76
C VAL A 404 32.29 -31.43 -23.85
N ALA A 405 32.83 -31.68 -25.04
CA ALA A 405 34.26 -31.94 -25.23
C ALA A 405 35.14 -30.76 -24.77
N GLY A 406 34.77 -29.52 -25.14
CA GLY A 406 35.46 -28.30 -24.72
C GLY A 406 35.45 -28.10 -23.20
N ARG A 407 34.31 -28.34 -22.53
CA ARG A 407 34.26 -28.30 -21.05
C ARG A 407 35.13 -29.37 -20.42
N ARG A 408 35.16 -30.59 -20.98
CA ARG A 408 35.98 -31.70 -20.46
C ARG A 408 37.48 -31.46 -20.64
N ALA A 409 37.89 -30.79 -21.72
CA ALA A 409 39.26 -30.33 -21.92
C ALA A 409 39.64 -29.24 -20.90
N ALA A 410 38.79 -28.23 -20.73
CA ALA A 410 39.00 -27.14 -19.77
C ALA A 410 39.09 -27.61 -18.31
N SER A 411 38.27 -28.59 -17.90
CA SER A 411 38.38 -29.22 -16.58
C SER A 411 39.65 -30.06 -16.44
N GLY A 412 40.10 -30.72 -17.52
CA GLY A 412 41.33 -31.50 -17.52
C GLY A 412 42.59 -30.65 -17.32
N THR A 413 42.63 -29.45 -17.91
CA THR A 413 43.74 -28.50 -17.72
C THR A 413 43.81 -27.91 -16.30
N ALA A 414 42.72 -27.95 -15.52
CA ALA A 414 42.71 -27.45 -14.15
C ALA A 414 43.31 -28.43 -13.12
N GLN A 415 43.40 -29.73 -13.43
CA GLN A 415 43.96 -30.77 -12.54
C GLN A 415 45.45 -31.09 -12.82
N GLY A 416 46.12 -30.30 -13.66
CA GLY A 416 47.54 -30.46 -14.00
C GLY A 416 48.42 -29.31 -13.53
N ALA A 417 47.98 -28.54 -12.53
CA ALA A 417 48.60 -27.27 -12.11
C ALA A 417 48.60 -27.06 -10.58
N GLU A 418 48.58 -28.15 -9.80
CA GLU A 418 48.95 -28.21 -8.37
C GLU A 418 50.18 -29.13 -8.20
#